data_AF-A0AAW8KTJ4-F1
#
_entry.id   AF-A0AAW8KTJ4-F1
#
_cell.length_a   1.000
_cell.length_b   1.000
_cell.length_c   1.000
_cell.angle_alpha   90.00
_cell.angle_beta   90.00
_cell.angle_gamma   90.00
#
_symmetry.space_group_name_H-M   'P 1'
#
loop_
_entity.id
_entity.type
_entity.pdbx_description
1 polymer ?
#
loop_
_entity_poly.entity_id
_entity_poly.type
_entity_poly.pdbx_seq_one_letter_code
_entity_poly.pdbx_strand_id
1 'polypeptide(L)' 'MEQKSRILRSRYENPSLLQILPEYSQRLCQVGAILISYRARYLQSLGQEATKFHREFSGGRETLEIPYRT' A
#
# COMPACT_ATOMS: atom_id res chain seq x y z
N MET A 1 -3.34 -13.06 1.21
CA MET A 1 -2.68 -13.29 2.52
C MET A 1 -2.87 -14.70 3.02
N GLU A 2 -4.09 -15.25 3.02
CA GLU A 2 -4.35 -16.62 3.50
C GLU A 2 -3.52 -17.71 2.79
N GLN A 3 -3.29 -17.58 1.49
CA GLN A 3 -2.55 -18.60 0.72
C GLN A 3 -1.06 -18.72 1.14
N LYS A 4 -0.37 -17.60 1.39
CA LYS A 4 1.01 -17.61 1.93
C LYS A 4 1.05 -18.23 3.32
N SER A 5 0.10 -17.82 4.17
CA SER A 5 -0.02 -18.36 5.53
C SER A 5 -0.29 -19.86 5.52
N ARG A 6 -1.09 -20.35 4.56
CA ARG A 6 -1.36 -21.78 4.37
C ARG A 6 -0.11 -22.54 3.92
N ILE A 7 0.61 -22.03 2.92
CA ILE A 7 1.89 -22.60 2.45
C ILE A 7 2.90 -22.72 3.61
N LEU A 8 3.03 -21.64 4.40
CA LEU A 8 3.96 -21.62 5.53
C LEU A 8 3.53 -22.61 6.62
N ARG A 9 2.24 -22.79 6.90
CA ARG A 9 1.77 -23.75 7.91
C ARG A 9 1.97 -25.21 7.48
N SER A 10 1.69 -25.53 6.21
CA SER A 10 1.79 -26.91 5.68
C SER A 10 3.21 -27.35 5.30
N ARG A 11 4.23 -26.51 5.56
CA ARG A 11 5.62 -26.77 5.13
C ARG A 11 6.23 -28.05 5.71
N TYR A 12 5.79 -28.49 6.89
CA TYR A 12 6.31 -29.70 7.55
C TYR A 12 5.70 -30.98 6.95
N GLU A 13 4.45 -30.91 6.50
CA GLU A 13 3.71 -32.02 5.89
C GLU A 13 4.01 -32.16 4.40
N ASN A 14 4.28 -31.03 3.72
CA ASN A 14 4.65 -31.03 2.32
C ASN A 14 5.71 -29.94 2.02
N PRO A 15 7.02 -30.27 2.17
CA PRO A 15 8.11 -29.32 1.98
C PRO A 15 8.22 -28.75 0.57
N SER A 16 7.72 -29.46 -0.46
CA SER A 16 7.74 -28.99 -1.84
C SER A 16 6.92 -27.72 -2.06
N LEU A 17 5.96 -27.43 -1.18
CA LEU A 17 5.19 -26.18 -1.18
C LEU A 17 6.06 -24.94 -0.96
N LEU A 18 7.26 -25.08 -0.39
CA LEU A 18 8.18 -23.93 -0.23
C LEU A 18 8.74 -23.45 -1.57
N GLN A 19 8.77 -24.31 -2.60
CA GLN A 19 9.29 -23.95 -3.91
C GLN A 19 8.46 -22.88 -4.61
N ILE A 20 7.18 -22.70 -4.24
CA ILE A 20 6.28 -21.70 -4.83
C ILE A 20 6.31 -20.33 -4.11
N LEU A 21 7.03 -20.23 -2.99
CA LEU A 21 7.10 -18.99 -2.21
C LEU A 21 7.78 -17.83 -2.96
N PRO A 22 8.84 -18.05 -3.76
CA PRO A 22 9.45 -16.99 -4.56
C PRO A 22 8.45 -16.35 -5.53
N GLU A 23 7.69 -17.13 -6.27
CA GLU A 23 6.70 -16.66 -7.25
C GLU A 23 5.57 -15.91 -6.56
N TYR A 24 5.12 -16.42 -5.40
CA TYR A 24 4.13 -15.72 -4.59
C TYR A 24 4.65 -14.38 -4.09
N SER A 25 5.90 -14.34 -3.63
CA SER A 25 6.52 -13.11 -3.12
C SER A 25 6.75 -12.10 -4.25
N GLN A 26 7.17 -12.55 -5.43
CA GLN A 26 7.29 -11.70 -6.62
C GLN A 26 5.96 -11.08 -7.00
N ARG A 27 4.88 -11.88 -7.05
CA ARG A 27 3.54 -11.37 -7.36
C ARG A 27 3.05 -10.38 -6.29
N LEU A 28 3.31 -10.66 -5.01
CA LEU A 28 3.01 -9.71 -3.92
C LEU A 28 3.76 -8.39 -4.09
N CYS A 29 5.05 -8.42 -4.43
CA CYS A 29 5.83 -7.22 -4.67
C CYS A 29 5.32 -6.43 -5.87
N GLN A 30 4.98 -7.09 -6.97
CA GLN A 30 4.43 -6.45 -8.17
C GLN A 30 3.10 -5.74 -7.88
N VAL A 31 2.15 -6.44 -7.26
CA VAL A 31 0.85 -5.84 -6.89
C VAL A 31 1.02 -4.77 -5.82
N GLY A 32 1.91 -5.00 -4.85
CA GLY A 32 2.26 -4.05 -3.79
C GLY A 32 2.81 -2.74 -4.35
N ALA A 33 3.73 -2.81 -5.32
CA ALA A 33 4.29 -1.64 -5.99
C ALA A 33 3.22 -0.81 -6.70
N ILE A 34 2.28 -1.46 -7.39
CA ILE A 34 1.14 -0.80 -8.04
C ILE A 34 0.26 -0.09 -7.00
N LEU A 35 -0.11 -0.80 -5.91
CA LEU A 35 -0.95 -0.24 -4.85
C LEU A 35 -0.29 0.95 -4.14
N ILE A 36 0.99 0.83 -3.79
CA ILE A 36 1.77 1.90 -3.17
C ILE A 36 1.82 3.12 -4.09
N SER A 37 2.15 2.92 -5.37
CA SER A 37 2.23 4.00 -6.37
C SER A 37 0.88 4.68 -6.59
N TYR A 38 -0.20 3.90 -6.62
CA TYR A 38 -1.55 4.43 -6.75
C TYR A 38 -1.95 5.27 -5.53
N ARG A 39 -1.71 4.76 -4.31
CA ARG A 39 -1.99 5.49 -3.05
C ARG A 39 -1.22 6.80 -2.96
N ALA A 40 0.06 6.78 -3.30
CA ALA A 40 0.90 7.98 -3.31
C ALA A 40 0.31 9.06 -4.22
N ARG A 41 0.00 8.70 -5.47
CA ARG A 41 -0.57 9.63 -6.46
C ARG A 41 -1.96 10.12 -6.06
N TYR A 42 -2.81 9.23 -5.55
CA TYR A 42 -4.15 9.60 -5.09
C TYR A 42 -4.10 10.60 -3.93
N LEU A 43 -3.28 10.31 -2.91
CA LEU A 43 -3.12 11.20 -1.75
C LEU A 43 -2.44 12.51 -2.12
N GLN A 44 -1.55 12.52 -3.11
CA GLN A 44 -0.98 13.76 -3.64
C GLN A 44 -2.07 14.65 -4.25
N SER A 45 -2.90 14.12 -5.15
CA SER A 45 -4.00 14.88 -5.76
C SER A 45 -5.05 15.29 -4.74
N LEU A 46 -5.42 14.39 -3.83
CA LEU A 46 -6.36 14.71 -2.74
C LEU A 46 -5.80 15.80 -1.82
N GLY A 47 -4.52 15.69 -1.45
CA GLY A 47 -3.84 16.66 -0.59
C GLY A 47 -3.83 18.05 -1.20
N GLN A 48 -3.57 18.17 -2.51
CA GLN A 48 -3.61 19.46 -3.21
C GLN A 48 -4.98 20.13 -3.10
N GLU A 49 -6.05 19.42 -3.46
CA GLU A 49 -7.41 19.97 -3.44
C GLU A 49 -7.90 20.24 -2.01
N ALA A 50 -7.67 19.30 -1.08
CA ALA A 50 -8.08 19.46 0.31
C ALA A 50 -7.38 20.65 0.98
N THR A 51 -6.08 20.85 0.71
CA THR A 51 -5.31 22.00 1.22
C THR A 51 -5.87 23.31 0.71
N LYS A 52 -6.22 23.37 -0.59
CA LYS A 52 -6.82 24.56 -1.21
C LYS A 52 -8.14 24.93 -0.53
N PHE A 53 -9.08 23.99 -0.44
CA PHE A 53 -10.38 24.25 0.21
C PHE A 53 -10.23 24.57 1.70
N HIS A 54 -9.36 23.87 2.42
CA HIS A 54 -9.12 24.14 3.83
C HIS A 54 -8.54 25.54 4.08
N ARG A 55 -7.64 26.00 3.20
CA ARG A 55 -7.11 27.37 3.26
C ARG A 55 -8.20 28.42 3.04
N GLU A 56 -9.12 28.18 2.10
CA GLU A 56 -10.26 29.06 1.84
C GLU A 56 -11.18 29.14 3.07
N PHE A 57 -11.49 28.02 3.72
CA PHE A 57 -12.35 27.99 4.90
C PHE A 57 -11.71 28.57 6.17
N SER A 58 -10.41 28.36 6.37
CA SER A 58 -9.69 28.86 7.56
C SER A 58 -9.34 30.35 7.46
N GLY A 59 -9.54 30.98 6.29
CA GLY A 59 -9.05 32.33 6.00
C GLY A 59 -7.52 32.38 5.94
N GLY A 60 -6.87 31.27 5.57
CA GLY A 60 -5.42 31.15 5.47
C GLY A 60 -4.66 31.04 6.79
N ARG A 61 -5.36 30.85 7.91
CA ARG A 61 -4.74 30.72 9.25
C ARG A 61 -4.25 29.31 9.55
N GLU A 62 -4.74 28.32 8.81
CA GLU A 62 -4.44 26.91 9.02
C GLU A 62 -3.86 26.29 7.74
N THR A 63 -2.97 25.33 7.92
CA THR A 63 -2.38 24.55 6.83
C THR A 63 -2.73 23.09 7.05
N LEU A 64 -3.36 22.48 6.05
CA LEU A 64 -3.66 21.05 6.01
C LEU A 64 -2.60 20.35 5.16
N GLU A 65 -2.07 19.23 5.64
CA GLU A 65 -1.16 18.37 4.87
C GLU A 65 -1.61 16.91 4.95
N ILE A 66 -1.49 16.19 3.84
CA ILE A 66 -1.84 14.76 3.76
C ILE A 66 -0.61 13.98 3.23
N PRO A 67 0.43 13.78 4.06
CA PRO A 67 1.63 13.07 3.62
C PRO A 67 1.38 11.56 3.52
N TYR A 68 1.86 10.95 2.45
CA TYR A 68 1.96 9.49 2.34
C TYR A 68 3.37 9.02 2.72
N ARG A 69 3.47 8.08 3.66
CA ARG A 69 4.74 7.49 4.12
C ARG A 69 4.70 5.97 3.91
N THR A 70 5.77 5.44 3.34
CA THR A 70 6.02 4.01 3.13
C THR A 70 7.16 3.52 4.00
#